data_AF-A0A812DKJ3-F1
#
_entry.id   AF-A0A812DKJ3-F1
#
_cell.length_a   1.000
_cell.length_b   1.000
_cell.length_c   1.000
_cell.angle_alpha   90.00
_cell.angle_beta   90.00
_cell.angle_gamma   90.00
#
_symmetry.space_group_name_H-M   'P 1'
#
loop_
_entity.id
_entity.type
_entity.pdbx_description
1 polymer ?
#
loop_
_entity_poly.entity_id
_entity_poly.type
_entity_poly.pdbx_seq_one_letter_code
_entity_poly.pdbx_strand_id
1 'polypeptide(L)'
;MRLSQVALSDLFSQASQSKEERATFRASLRSRLKNAQRLKMNAQAAATTSASSSRARQSRDAAATARPRESEIELQRATRNSHNAAATSATRTSESPQSRANRLSWAATSMAAVRLSQTPQARRIRLDGDIQSLATARGITCPVYNLQAETRIGILPPSGRVPGRDVILLLQAMLHEVNSYIRSFKYSLENALFPSFSTVIDVDKWPHDEHERRYNAPACNEVAAIIHGDRVWTFFASSVTTKLATSFVIFILLSTSLFIYIMMTHLSIYLSIYLSIYLSIFLTDKTEDDKAEDFAQLAAVSFSGLIL
;
A
#
# COMPACT_ATOMS: atom_id res chain seq x y z
N MET A 1 88.81 0.28 37.13
CA MET A 1 87.53 -0.46 37.28
C MET A 1 86.32 0.15 36.53
N ARG A 2 86.40 1.30 35.83
CA ARG A 2 85.23 1.87 35.10
C ARG A 2 85.06 1.41 33.65
N LEU A 3 86.12 0.92 33.00
CA LEU A 3 86.09 0.47 31.59
C LEU A 3 85.35 -0.86 31.37
N SER A 4 85.30 -1.74 32.37
CA SER A 4 84.61 -3.04 32.27
C SER A 4 83.09 -2.94 32.45
N GLN A 5 82.59 -1.91 33.13
CA GLN A 5 81.15 -1.70 33.33
C GLN A 5 80.46 -1.18 32.08
N VAL A 6 81.10 -0.27 31.33
CA VAL A 6 80.53 0.32 30.10
C VAL A 6 80.42 -0.72 28.99
N ALA A 7 81.43 -1.58 28.82
CA ALA A 7 81.39 -2.65 27.82
C ALA A 7 80.29 -3.69 28.10
N LEU A 8 79.99 -3.97 29.37
CA LEU A 8 78.92 -4.89 29.77
C LEU A 8 77.53 -4.29 29.58
N SER A 9 77.35 -2.98 29.83
CA SER A 9 76.05 -2.32 29.61
C SER A 9 75.68 -2.25 28.13
N ASP A 10 76.66 -2.01 27.25
CA ASP A 10 76.42 -1.94 25.81
C ASP A 10 76.04 -3.30 25.21
N LEU A 11 76.68 -4.37 25.68
CA LEU A 11 76.36 -5.74 25.28
C LEU A 11 74.96 -6.17 25.75
N PHE A 12 74.55 -5.76 26.95
CA PHE A 12 73.21 -6.03 27.47
C PHE A 12 72.13 -5.24 26.70
N SER A 13 72.44 -3.99 26.32
CA SER A 13 71.57 -3.14 25.50
C SER A 13 71.37 -3.73 24.09
N GLN A 14 72.45 -4.14 23.43
CA GLN A 14 72.37 -4.80 22.11
C GLN A 14 71.64 -6.14 22.16
N ALA A 15 71.86 -6.94 23.22
CA ALA A 15 71.13 -8.19 23.41
C ALA A 15 69.63 -7.96 23.69
N SER A 16 69.27 -6.85 24.34
CA SER A 16 67.88 -6.45 24.56
C SER A 16 67.21 -6.00 23.26
N GLN A 17 67.88 -5.15 22.47
CA GLN A 17 67.38 -4.71 21.16
C GLN A 17 67.16 -5.89 20.21
N SER A 18 68.10 -6.85 20.16
CA SER A 18 67.96 -8.05 19.32
C SER A 18 66.77 -8.94 19.76
N LYS A 19 66.45 -9.00 21.05
CA LYS A 19 65.27 -9.73 21.55
C LYS A 19 63.98 -9.03 21.16
N GLU A 20 63.95 -7.70 21.21
CA GLU A 20 62.79 -6.89 20.85
C GLU A 20 62.48 -6.97 19.35
N GLU A 21 63.50 -6.89 18.49
CA GLU A 21 63.37 -7.09 17.04
C GLU A 21 62.84 -8.49 16.68
N ARG A 22 63.30 -9.53 17.39
CA ARG A 22 62.76 -10.89 17.21
C ARG A 22 61.30 -10.99 17.65
N ALA A 23 60.90 -10.25 18.68
CA ALA A 23 59.52 -10.21 19.16
C ALA A 23 58.60 -9.49 18.16
N THR A 24 59.02 -8.35 17.61
CA THR A 24 58.27 -7.59 16.60
C THR A 24 58.13 -8.39 15.30
N PHE A 25 59.19 -9.08 14.85
CA PHE A 25 59.13 -9.97 13.68
C PHE A 25 58.14 -11.12 13.88
N ARG A 26 58.15 -11.77 15.06
CA ARG A 26 57.18 -12.82 15.40
C ARG A 26 55.74 -12.29 15.47
N ALA A 27 55.53 -11.08 16.00
CA ALA A 27 54.21 -10.43 16.03
C ALA A 27 53.69 -10.12 14.62
N SER A 28 54.57 -9.62 13.74
CA SER A 28 54.27 -9.37 12.33
C SER A 28 53.87 -10.65 11.59
N LEU A 29 54.62 -11.75 11.77
CA LEU A 29 54.26 -13.05 11.19
C LEU A 29 52.90 -13.56 11.68
N ARG A 30 52.61 -13.44 12.98
CA ARG A 30 51.29 -13.81 13.53
C ARG A 30 50.16 -12.97 12.93
N SER A 31 50.38 -11.67 12.75
CA SER A 31 49.41 -10.77 12.12
C SER A 31 49.15 -11.16 10.65
N ARG A 32 50.21 -11.44 9.88
CA ARG A 32 50.11 -11.89 8.49
C ARG A 32 49.36 -13.22 8.37
N LEU A 33 49.61 -14.17 9.29
CA LEU A 33 48.89 -15.45 9.32
C LEU A 33 47.39 -15.25 9.60
N LYS A 34 47.04 -14.42 10.59
CA LYS A 34 45.64 -14.10 10.89
C LYS A 34 44.95 -13.44 9.70
N ASN A 35 45.61 -12.52 9.01
CA ASN A 35 45.05 -11.86 7.82
C ASN A 35 44.86 -12.84 6.65
N ALA A 36 45.82 -13.75 6.41
CA ALA A 36 45.69 -14.80 5.41
C ALA A 36 44.51 -15.75 5.70
N GLN A 37 44.31 -16.10 6.97
CA GLN A 37 43.15 -16.90 7.40
C GLN A 37 41.83 -16.17 7.17
N ARG A 38 41.74 -14.87 7.50
CA ARG A 38 40.54 -14.06 7.24
C ARG A 38 40.23 -13.96 5.75
N LEU A 39 41.25 -13.74 4.91
CA LEU A 39 41.09 -13.73 3.45
C LEU A 39 40.59 -15.07 2.92
N LYS A 40 41.09 -16.19 3.45
CA LYS A 40 40.60 -17.53 3.08
C LYS A 40 39.14 -17.74 3.48
N MET A 41 38.74 -17.34 4.68
CA MET A 41 37.34 -17.42 5.12
C MET A 41 36.42 -16.51 4.29
N ASN A 42 36.87 -15.29 3.96
CA ASN A 42 36.10 -14.38 3.12
C ASN A 42 35.97 -14.88 1.68
N ALA A 43 37.02 -15.48 1.10
CA ALA A 43 36.96 -16.10 -0.22
C ALA A 43 36.02 -17.31 -0.23
N GLN A 44 36.01 -18.12 0.83
CA GLN A 44 35.05 -19.22 1.00
C GLN A 44 33.61 -18.70 1.13
N ALA A 45 33.39 -17.65 1.93
CA ALA A 45 32.08 -17.01 2.07
C ALA A 45 31.59 -16.40 0.74
N ALA A 46 32.47 -15.75 -0.02
CA ALA A 46 32.16 -15.20 -1.34
C ALA A 46 31.80 -16.32 -2.35
N ALA A 47 32.54 -17.43 -2.35
CA ALA A 47 32.24 -18.58 -3.20
C ALA A 47 30.88 -19.21 -2.87
N THR A 48 30.47 -19.23 -1.59
CA THR A 48 29.15 -19.72 -1.18
C THR A 48 27.99 -18.79 -1.50
N THR A 49 28.25 -17.50 -1.74
CA THR A 49 27.21 -16.46 -1.89
C THR A 49 26.88 -16.13 -3.35
N SER A 50 27.53 -16.78 -4.32
CA SER A 50 27.16 -16.58 -5.73
C SER A 50 25.71 -17.01 -5.99
N ALA A 51 24.91 -16.14 -6.60
CA ALA A 51 23.48 -16.36 -6.85
C ALA A 51 23.19 -17.64 -7.66
N SER A 52 24.14 -18.06 -8.51
CA SER A 52 24.07 -19.33 -9.23
C SER A 52 24.23 -20.54 -8.31
N SER A 53 25.10 -20.45 -7.31
CA SER A 53 25.32 -21.52 -6.32
C SER A 53 24.16 -21.62 -5.33
N SER A 54 23.55 -20.50 -4.94
CA SER A 54 22.37 -20.51 -4.08
C SER A 54 21.14 -21.08 -4.78
N ARG A 55 20.89 -20.69 -6.03
CA ARG A 55 19.80 -21.25 -6.86
C ARG A 55 19.99 -22.75 -7.13
N ALA A 56 21.22 -23.18 -7.40
CA ALA A 56 21.55 -24.60 -7.60
C ALA A 56 21.50 -25.44 -6.31
N ARG A 57 21.65 -24.82 -5.12
CA ARG A 57 21.42 -25.49 -3.83
C ARG A 57 19.92 -25.61 -3.55
N GLN A 58 19.16 -24.52 -3.70
CA GLN A 58 17.71 -24.53 -3.55
C GLN A 58 17.02 -25.55 -4.47
N SER A 59 17.48 -25.69 -5.71
CA SER A 59 16.94 -26.70 -6.63
C SER A 59 17.26 -28.13 -6.19
N ARG A 60 18.48 -28.39 -5.69
CA ARG A 60 18.86 -29.70 -5.14
C ARG A 60 18.11 -30.04 -3.87
N ASP A 61 17.93 -29.09 -2.96
CA ASP A 61 17.20 -29.28 -1.70
C ASP A 61 15.70 -29.52 -1.96
N ALA A 62 15.13 -28.81 -2.94
CA ALA A 62 13.77 -29.05 -3.41
C ALA A 62 13.63 -30.47 -4.02
N ALA A 63 14.56 -30.88 -4.88
CA ALA A 63 14.54 -32.21 -5.49
C ALA A 63 14.75 -33.34 -4.45
N ALA A 64 15.65 -33.15 -3.48
CA ALA A 64 15.89 -34.08 -2.38
C ALA A 64 14.66 -34.22 -1.48
N THR A 65 13.85 -33.16 -1.38
CA THR A 65 12.59 -33.18 -0.63
C THR A 65 11.45 -33.81 -1.45
N ALA A 66 11.45 -33.66 -2.77
CA ALA A 66 10.39 -34.18 -3.66
C ALA A 66 10.49 -35.69 -3.87
N ARG A 67 11.69 -36.24 -4.10
CA ARG A 67 11.88 -37.67 -4.41
C ARG A 67 11.33 -38.64 -3.36
N PRO A 68 11.51 -38.42 -2.04
CA PRO A 68 10.89 -39.26 -1.02
C PRO A 68 9.37 -39.10 -0.96
N ARG A 69 8.83 -37.94 -1.35
CA ARG A 69 7.37 -37.66 -1.35
C ARG A 69 6.65 -38.32 -2.52
N GLU A 70 7.35 -38.56 -3.63
CA GLU A 70 6.80 -39.23 -4.81
C GLU A 70 6.49 -40.71 -4.56
N SER A 71 7.28 -41.37 -3.71
CA SER A 71 7.11 -42.78 -3.31
C SER A 71 6.30 -42.96 -2.02
N GLU A 72 5.77 -41.87 -1.45
CA GLU A 72 5.06 -41.87 -0.18
C GLU A 72 3.65 -42.47 -0.33
N ILE A 73 3.34 -43.50 0.48
CA ILE A 73 1.98 -44.05 0.57
C ILE A 73 1.04 -43.10 1.32
N GLU A 74 -0.27 -43.23 1.13
CA GLU A 74 -1.26 -42.29 1.70
C GLU A 74 -1.18 -42.19 3.23
N LEU A 75 -0.95 -43.31 3.93
CA LEU A 75 -0.80 -43.30 5.40
C LEU A 75 0.45 -42.53 5.85
N GLN A 76 1.57 -42.67 5.15
CA GLN A 76 2.81 -41.93 5.44
C GLN A 76 2.60 -40.44 5.18
N ARG A 77 1.93 -40.10 4.07
CA ARG A 77 1.56 -38.73 3.71
C ARG A 77 0.66 -38.08 4.75
N ALA A 78 -0.36 -38.81 5.22
CA ALA A 78 -1.26 -38.35 6.28
C ALA A 78 -0.50 -38.12 7.59
N THR A 79 0.39 -39.04 7.97
CA THR A 79 1.23 -38.92 9.17
C THR A 79 2.15 -37.70 9.09
N ARG A 80 2.84 -37.51 7.96
CA ARG A 80 3.70 -36.34 7.73
C ARG A 80 2.90 -35.03 7.74
N ASN A 81 1.73 -35.00 7.11
CA ASN A 81 0.87 -33.81 7.10
C ASN A 81 0.37 -33.48 8.52
N SER A 82 0.03 -34.50 9.33
CA SER A 82 -0.34 -34.34 10.73
C SER A 82 0.81 -33.75 11.56
N HIS A 83 2.03 -34.28 11.42
CA HIS A 83 3.21 -33.72 12.10
C HIS A 83 3.50 -32.27 11.68
N ASN A 84 3.40 -31.95 10.39
CA ASN A 84 3.59 -30.60 9.90
C ASN A 84 2.52 -29.64 10.44
N ALA A 85 1.26 -30.10 10.52
CA ALA A 85 0.17 -29.32 11.10
C ALA A 85 0.41 -29.07 12.59
N ALA A 86 0.84 -30.08 13.36
CA ALA A 86 1.17 -29.96 14.77
C ALA A 86 2.33 -28.98 15.00
N ALA A 87 3.42 -29.08 14.24
CA ALA A 87 4.55 -28.15 14.30
C ALA A 87 4.14 -26.71 13.95
N THR A 88 3.29 -26.56 12.93
CA THR A 88 2.74 -25.25 12.53
C THR A 88 1.85 -24.68 13.64
N SER A 89 1.04 -25.51 14.31
CA SER A 89 0.23 -25.07 15.44
C SER A 89 1.10 -24.61 16.60
N ALA A 90 2.12 -25.40 16.96
CA ALA A 90 3.04 -25.07 18.06
C ALA A 90 3.78 -23.74 17.82
N THR A 91 4.23 -23.49 16.59
CA THR A 91 4.86 -22.22 16.22
C THR A 91 3.87 -21.06 16.23
N ARG A 92 2.62 -21.26 15.80
CA ARG A 92 1.57 -20.22 15.87
C ARG A 92 1.15 -19.90 17.31
N THR A 93 1.18 -20.87 18.22
CA THR A 93 0.84 -20.63 19.64
C THR A 93 1.92 -19.85 20.38
N SER A 94 3.19 -20.00 20.01
CA SER A 94 4.31 -19.28 20.62
C SER A 94 4.72 -18.00 19.88
N GLU A 95 4.01 -17.65 18.79
CA GLU A 95 4.36 -16.48 17.98
C GLU A 95 4.09 -15.15 18.72
N SER A 96 5.03 -14.21 18.59
CA SER A 96 4.85 -12.85 19.11
C SER A 96 3.76 -12.10 18.33
N PRO A 97 3.10 -11.08 18.93
CA PRO A 97 2.13 -10.25 18.21
C PRO A 97 2.71 -9.57 16.96
N GLN A 98 3.97 -9.11 17.00
CA GLN A 98 4.62 -8.50 15.85
C GLN A 98 4.87 -9.51 14.73
N SER A 99 5.36 -10.71 15.07
CA SER A 99 5.56 -11.79 14.10
C SER A 99 4.23 -12.23 13.47
N ARG A 100 3.15 -12.28 14.27
CA ARG A 100 1.79 -12.55 13.80
C ARG A 100 1.33 -11.50 12.79
N ALA A 101 1.49 -10.22 13.12
CA ALA A 101 1.11 -9.10 12.24
C ALA A 101 1.87 -9.16 10.91
N ASN A 102 3.19 -9.37 10.96
CA ASN A 102 4.01 -9.52 9.76
C ASN A 102 3.57 -10.72 8.90
N ARG A 103 3.28 -11.87 9.52
CA ARG A 103 2.78 -13.07 8.83
C ARG A 103 1.43 -12.83 8.16
N LEU A 104 0.48 -12.19 8.85
CA LEU A 104 -0.84 -11.87 8.30
C LEU A 104 -0.75 -10.87 7.15
N SER A 105 0.09 -9.84 7.30
CA SER A 105 0.36 -8.85 6.24
C SER A 105 0.96 -9.50 4.98
N TRP A 106 1.94 -10.38 5.16
CA TRP A 106 2.52 -11.13 4.05
C TRP A 106 1.48 -12.04 3.38
N ALA A 107 0.71 -12.79 4.16
CA ALA A 107 -0.36 -13.65 3.64
C ALA A 107 -1.41 -12.85 2.84
N ALA A 108 -1.81 -11.67 3.31
CA ALA A 108 -2.74 -10.80 2.61
C ALA A 108 -2.16 -10.29 1.28
N THR A 109 -0.90 -9.87 1.28
CA THR A 109 -0.20 -9.39 0.08
C THR A 109 -0.04 -10.51 -0.96
N SER A 110 0.36 -11.71 -0.53
CA SER A 110 0.46 -12.87 -1.41
C SER A 110 -0.90 -13.26 -2.00
N MET A 111 -1.97 -13.23 -1.20
CA MET A 111 -3.32 -13.51 -1.67
C MET A 111 -3.79 -12.46 -2.71
N ALA A 112 -3.51 -11.18 -2.46
CA ALA A 112 -3.83 -10.11 -3.40
C ALA A 112 -3.12 -10.30 -4.75
N ALA A 113 -1.83 -10.66 -4.72
CA ALA A 113 -1.07 -10.97 -5.93
C ALA A 113 -1.68 -12.14 -6.73
N VAL A 114 -2.10 -13.22 -6.05
CA VAL A 114 -2.78 -14.36 -6.68
C VAL A 114 -4.12 -13.94 -7.31
N ARG A 115 -4.88 -13.05 -6.66
CA ARG A 115 -6.16 -12.55 -7.19
C ARG A 115 -5.98 -11.64 -8.41
N LEU A 116 -4.91 -10.84 -8.42
CA LEU A 116 -4.59 -9.95 -9.54
C LEU A 116 -4.19 -10.72 -10.81
N SER A 117 -3.45 -11.83 -10.66
CA SER A 117 -3.04 -12.69 -11.77
C SER A 117 -4.07 -13.76 -12.15
N GLN A 118 -5.24 -13.77 -11.50
CA GLN A 118 -6.26 -14.79 -11.68
C GLN A 118 -6.95 -14.68 -13.05
N THR A 119 -7.10 -15.80 -13.75
CA THR A 119 -7.89 -15.86 -14.99
C THR A 119 -9.39 -15.68 -14.70
N PRO A 120 -10.19 -15.20 -15.68
CA PRO A 120 -11.65 -15.06 -15.50
C PRO A 120 -12.35 -16.36 -15.08
N GLN A 121 -11.95 -17.50 -15.65
CA GLN A 121 -12.52 -18.81 -15.28
C GLN A 121 -12.19 -19.20 -13.84
N ALA A 122 -10.94 -19.04 -13.41
CA ALA A 122 -10.54 -19.33 -12.03
C ALA A 122 -11.25 -18.39 -11.04
N ARG A 123 -11.48 -17.13 -11.43
CA ARG A 123 -12.24 -16.16 -10.64
C ARG A 123 -13.68 -16.61 -10.42
N ARG A 124 -14.34 -17.09 -11.47
CA ARG A 124 -15.72 -17.61 -11.39
C ARG A 124 -15.81 -18.79 -10.43
N ILE A 125 -14.94 -19.79 -10.59
CA ILE A 125 -14.93 -20.99 -9.72
C ILE A 125 -14.74 -20.60 -8.24
N ARG A 126 -13.82 -19.67 -7.95
CA ARG A 126 -13.63 -19.16 -6.59
C ARG A 126 -14.89 -18.50 -6.04
N LEU A 127 -15.53 -17.60 -6.80
CA LEU A 127 -16.74 -16.91 -6.37
C LEU A 127 -17.90 -17.87 -6.12
N ASP A 128 -18.08 -18.87 -6.99
CA ASP A 128 -19.09 -19.91 -6.82
C ASP A 128 -18.85 -20.72 -5.54
N GLY A 129 -17.58 -21.05 -5.25
CA GLY A 129 -17.19 -21.71 -3.99
C GLY A 129 -17.41 -20.84 -2.74
N ASP A 130 -17.12 -19.54 -2.82
CA ASP A 130 -17.36 -18.57 -1.75
C ASP A 130 -18.86 -18.46 -1.43
N ILE A 131 -19.70 -18.41 -2.48
CA ILE A 131 -21.17 -18.38 -2.35
C ILE A 131 -21.68 -19.65 -1.67
N GLN A 132 -21.21 -20.82 -2.11
CA GLN A 132 -21.63 -22.10 -1.53
C GLN A 132 -21.21 -22.24 -0.05
N SER A 133 -20.00 -21.77 0.28
CA SER A 133 -19.49 -21.78 1.65
C SER A 133 -20.32 -20.87 2.55
N LEU A 134 -20.67 -19.67 2.07
CA LEU A 134 -21.52 -18.72 2.79
C LEU A 134 -22.94 -19.27 2.99
N ALA A 135 -23.52 -19.89 1.96
CA ALA A 135 -24.83 -20.53 2.05
C ALA A 135 -24.84 -21.64 3.10
N THR A 136 -23.82 -22.50 3.08
CA THR A 136 -23.63 -23.58 4.06
C THR A 136 -23.48 -23.04 5.48
N ALA A 137 -22.62 -22.02 5.68
CA ALA A 137 -22.42 -21.38 6.99
C ALA A 137 -23.70 -20.75 7.55
N ARG A 138 -24.60 -20.31 6.68
CA ARG A 138 -25.91 -19.75 7.05
C ARG A 138 -27.01 -20.79 7.17
N GLY A 139 -26.71 -22.08 7.00
CA GLY A 139 -27.72 -23.15 7.00
C GLY A 139 -28.70 -23.06 5.82
N ILE A 140 -28.36 -22.29 4.80
CA ILE A 140 -29.16 -22.15 3.58
C ILE A 140 -28.71 -23.29 2.65
N THR A 141 -29.55 -24.30 2.48
CA THR A 141 -29.36 -25.23 1.37
C THR A 141 -29.59 -24.46 0.08
N CYS A 142 -28.54 -24.38 -0.75
CA CYS A 142 -28.59 -23.68 -2.04
C CYS A 142 -29.09 -24.53 -3.24
N PRO A 143 -30.13 -25.39 -3.14
CA PRO A 143 -30.92 -25.73 -4.33
C PRO A 143 -31.90 -24.59 -4.69
N VAL A 144 -32.32 -23.79 -3.71
CA VAL A 144 -33.48 -22.91 -3.87
C VAL A 144 -33.21 -21.74 -4.81
N TYR A 145 -32.00 -21.17 -4.82
CA TYR A 145 -31.71 -20.04 -5.72
C TYR A 145 -31.70 -20.43 -7.20
N ASN A 146 -31.12 -21.59 -7.53
CA ASN A 146 -31.11 -22.10 -8.90
C ASN A 146 -32.48 -22.63 -9.31
N LEU A 147 -33.19 -23.36 -8.44
CA LEU A 147 -34.53 -23.87 -8.75
C LEU A 147 -35.54 -22.72 -8.88
N GLN A 148 -35.46 -21.68 -8.06
CA GLN A 148 -36.34 -20.53 -8.13
C GLN A 148 -36.01 -19.63 -9.33
N ALA A 149 -34.75 -19.54 -9.75
CA ALA A 149 -34.36 -18.91 -11.00
C ALA A 149 -34.88 -19.70 -12.22
N GLU A 150 -34.71 -21.02 -12.23
CA GLU A 150 -35.25 -21.91 -13.28
C GLU A 150 -36.78 -21.87 -13.33
N THR A 151 -37.47 -21.85 -12.18
CA THR A 151 -38.93 -21.73 -12.11
C THR A 151 -39.40 -20.37 -12.65
N ARG A 152 -38.66 -19.28 -12.35
CA ARG A 152 -38.95 -17.94 -12.87
C ARG A 152 -38.67 -17.81 -14.38
N ILE A 153 -37.67 -18.53 -14.88
CA ILE A 153 -37.38 -18.64 -16.32
C ILE A 153 -38.45 -19.49 -17.02
N GLY A 154 -38.96 -20.53 -16.36
CA GLY A 154 -40.00 -21.43 -16.90
C GLY A 154 -41.39 -20.81 -17.05
N ILE A 155 -41.64 -19.65 -16.43
CA ILE A 155 -42.88 -18.86 -16.63
C ILE A 155 -42.84 -18.05 -17.94
N LEU A 156 -41.66 -17.88 -18.55
CA LEU A 156 -41.54 -17.23 -19.85
C LEU A 156 -42.00 -18.22 -20.94
N PRO A 157 -42.89 -17.80 -21.86
CA PRO A 157 -43.38 -18.68 -22.91
C PRO A 157 -42.20 -19.21 -23.75
N PRO A 158 -42.21 -20.50 -24.16
CA PRO A 158 -41.11 -21.15 -24.83
C PRO A 158 -41.06 -20.70 -26.29
N SER A 159 -40.69 -19.45 -26.51
CA SER A 159 -40.40 -18.92 -27.82
C SER A 159 -38.88 -18.94 -27.96
N GLY A 160 -38.37 -19.87 -28.76
CA GLY A 160 -36.93 -20.04 -29.05
C GLY A 160 -36.29 -18.87 -29.81
N ARG A 161 -36.67 -17.63 -29.51
CA ARG A 161 -35.93 -16.41 -29.84
C ARG A 161 -35.62 -15.72 -28.53
N VAL A 162 -34.37 -15.29 -28.38
CA VAL A 162 -33.87 -14.40 -27.33
C VAL A 162 -34.99 -13.51 -26.81
N PRO A 163 -35.22 -13.38 -25.48
CA PRO A 163 -36.24 -12.50 -24.91
C PRO A 163 -35.80 -11.05 -25.19
N GLY A 164 -35.95 -10.66 -26.44
CA GLY A 164 -35.28 -9.54 -27.06
C GLY A 164 -36.22 -8.37 -26.95
N ARG A 165 -35.89 -7.46 -26.05
CA ARG A 165 -36.49 -6.12 -25.95
C ARG A 165 -37.92 -6.05 -25.39
N ASP A 166 -38.91 -6.75 -25.92
CA ASP A 166 -40.32 -6.48 -25.54
C ASP A 166 -40.63 -6.88 -24.09
N VAL A 167 -40.11 -8.04 -23.67
CA VAL A 167 -40.21 -8.50 -22.26
C VAL A 167 -39.44 -7.56 -21.33
N ILE A 168 -38.28 -7.08 -21.77
CA ILE A 168 -37.46 -6.13 -20.99
C ILE A 168 -38.20 -4.81 -20.84
N LEU A 169 -38.82 -4.30 -21.91
CA LEU A 169 -39.61 -3.08 -21.90
C LEU A 169 -40.85 -3.21 -21.02
N LEU A 170 -41.54 -4.35 -21.07
CA LEU A 170 -42.69 -4.62 -20.22
C LEU A 170 -42.30 -4.69 -18.75
N LEU A 171 -41.21 -5.39 -18.42
CA LEU A 171 -40.68 -5.45 -17.06
C LEU A 171 -40.22 -4.08 -16.57
N GLN A 172 -39.55 -3.29 -17.42
CA GLN A 172 -39.15 -1.92 -17.09
C GLN A 172 -40.37 -1.03 -16.82
N ALA A 173 -41.43 -1.14 -17.63
CA ALA A 173 -42.65 -0.37 -17.44
C ALA A 173 -43.35 -0.74 -16.13
N MET A 174 -43.57 -2.03 -15.88
CA MET A 174 -44.19 -2.52 -14.64
C MET A 174 -43.37 -2.13 -13.41
N LEU A 175 -42.05 -2.28 -13.45
CA LEU A 175 -41.17 -1.90 -12.36
C LEU A 175 -41.18 -0.39 -12.11
N HIS A 176 -41.25 0.42 -13.17
CA HIS A 176 -41.35 1.88 -13.04
C HIS A 176 -42.70 2.34 -12.45
N GLU A 177 -43.78 1.61 -12.74
CA GLU A 177 -45.13 1.89 -12.22
C GLU A 177 -45.30 1.47 -10.75
N VAL A 178 -44.69 0.36 -10.35
CA VAL A 178 -44.88 -0.19 -9.00
C VAL A 178 -43.79 0.26 -8.02
N ASN A 179 -42.56 0.43 -8.48
CA ASN A 179 -41.42 0.70 -7.60
C ASN A 179 -41.05 2.19 -7.60
N SER A 180 -41.38 2.87 -6.50
CA SER A 180 -41.08 4.28 -6.26
C SER A 180 -39.58 4.60 -6.40
N TYR A 181 -38.67 3.69 -6.01
CA TYR A 181 -37.23 3.89 -6.16
C TYR A 181 -36.79 3.90 -7.62
N ILE A 182 -37.31 2.97 -8.42
CA ILE A 182 -36.99 2.92 -9.85
C ILE A 182 -37.51 4.18 -10.55
N ARG A 183 -38.67 4.69 -10.12
CA ARG A 183 -39.20 5.97 -10.59
C ARG A 183 -38.32 7.15 -10.20
N SER A 184 -37.98 7.29 -8.93
CA SER A 184 -37.12 8.38 -8.44
C SER A 184 -35.73 8.32 -9.07
N PHE A 185 -35.14 7.13 -9.20
CA PHE A 185 -33.85 6.92 -9.86
C PHE A 185 -33.88 7.31 -11.33
N LYS A 186 -34.89 6.87 -12.08
CA LYS A 186 -35.07 7.24 -13.49
C LYS A 186 -35.27 8.75 -13.65
N TYR A 187 -36.12 9.36 -12.82
CA TYR A 187 -36.33 10.80 -12.80
C TYR A 187 -35.03 11.57 -12.49
N SER A 188 -34.24 11.09 -11.53
CA SER A 188 -32.93 11.67 -11.20
C SER A 188 -31.95 11.61 -12.37
N LEU A 189 -31.90 10.50 -13.11
CA LEU A 189 -31.06 10.37 -14.29
C LEU A 189 -31.52 11.25 -15.45
N GLU A 190 -32.82 11.32 -15.71
CA GLU A 190 -33.38 12.09 -16.83
C GLU A 190 -33.32 13.60 -16.59
N ASN A 191 -33.41 14.04 -15.33
CA ASN A 191 -33.33 15.46 -14.95
C ASN A 191 -31.94 15.89 -14.45
N ALA A 192 -30.91 15.08 -14.70
CA ALA A 192 -29.53 15.42 -14.39
C ALA A 192 -29.06 16.60 -15.26
N LEU A 193 -29.33 17.83 -14.81
CA LEU A 193 -29.02 19.07 -15.51
C LEU A 193 -27.50 19.39 -15.61
N PHE A 194 -26.63 18.55 -15.03
CA PHE A 194 -25.19 18.82 -14.96
C PHE A 194 -24.33 17.57 -15.23
N PRO A 195 -23.17 17.72 -15.91
CA PRO A 195 -22.26 16.62 -16.25
C PRO A 195 -21.60 15.93 -15.04
N SER A 196 -21.83 16.42 -13.82
CA SER A 196 -21.30 15.89 -12.55
C SER A 196 -22.37 15.33 -11.61
N PHE A 197 -23.53 14.94 -12.13
CA PHE A 197 -24.58 14.33 -11.31
C PHE A 197 -24.20 12.91 -10.88
N SER A 198 -24.12 12.68 -9.57
CA SER A 198 -23.87 11.37 -8.98
C SER A 198 -25.13 10.89 -8.27
N THR A 199 -25.76 9.84 -8.80
CA THR A 199 -26.84 9.14 -8.11
C THR A 199 -26.24 8.02 -7.26
N VAL A 200 -26.27 8.17 -5.94
CA VAL A 200 -25.80 7.14 -5.01
C VAL A 200 -27.01 6.36 -4.51
N ILE A 201 -27.07 5.07 -4.83
CA ILE A 201 -28.04 4.15 -4.22
C ILE A 201 -27.49 3.80 -2.84
N ASP A 202 -28.08 4.38 -1.80
CA ASP A 202 -27.70 4.13 -0.42
C ASP A 202 -28.37 2.84 0.06
N VAL A 203 -27.56 1.79 0.25
CA VAL A 203 -28.02 0.45 0.64
C VAL A 203 -28.52 0.43 2.10
N ASP A 204 -28.07 1.40 2.90
CA ASP A 204 -28.31 1.43 4.35
C ASP A 204 -29.42 2.43 4.74
N LYS A 205 -29.98 3.17 3.78
CA LYS A 205 -31.02 4.17 4.05
C LYS A 205 -32.42 3.60 3.86
N TRP A 206 -33.16 3.51 4.95
CA TRP A 206 -34.55 3.04 4.95
C TRP A 206 -35.47 4.16 4.44
N PRO A 207 -36.47 3.85 3.59
CA PRO A 207 -37.52 4.82 3.25
C PRO A 207 -38.38 5.06 4.49
N HIS A 208 -38.97 6.25 4.59
CA HIS A 208 -40.07 6.44 5.53
C HIS A 208 -41.26 5.57 5.07
N ASP A 209 -41.83 4.81 6.01
CA ASP A 209 -43.06 4.01 5.89
C ASP A 209 -42.98 2.59 5.26
N GLU A 210 -41.81 1.91 5.22
CA GLU A 210 -41.74 0.48 4.83
C GLU A 210 -41.33 -0.49 5.96
N HIS A 211 -41.73 -1.76 5.82
CA HIS A 211 -41.56 -2.83 6.81
C HIS A 211 -40.11 -3.33 6.91
N GLU A 212 -39.61 -3.50 8.14
CA GLU A 212 -38.25 -3.88 8.58
C GLU A 212 -37.66 -5.20 7.98
N ARG A 213 -38.39 -5.94 7.15
CA ARG A 213 -38.02 -7.31 6.69
C ARG A 213 -38.00 -7.53 5.18
N ARG A 214 -37.98 -6.49 4.35
CA ARG A 214 -37.82 -6.68 2.90
C ARG A 214 -36.35 -6.90 2.53
N TYR A 215 -36.02 -8.15 2.20
CA TYR A 215 -34.73 -8.60 1.68
C TYR A 215 -34.43 -7.98 0.32
N ASN A 216 -33.76 -6.83 0.30
CA ASN A 216 -33.10 -6.30 -0.91
C ASN A 216 -31.65 -5.87 -0.65
N ALA A 217 -31.06 -6.24 0.48
CA ALA A 217 -29.62 -6.08 0.69
C ALA A 217 -28.88 -7.00 -0.31
N PRO A 218 -28.16 -6.46 -1.31
CA PRO A 218 -27.34 -7.27 -2.18
C PRO A 218 -26.28 -7.97 -1.32
N ALA A 219 -26.07 -9.27 -1.51
CA ALA A 219 -25.08 -10.03 -0.74
C ALA A 219 -23.61 -9.64 -1.06
N CYS A 220 -23.42 -8.67 -1.96
CA CYS A 220 -22.14 -8.19 -2.45
C CYS A 220 -22.19 -6.66 -2.66
N ASN A 221 -21.10 -5.96 -2.32
CA ASN A 221 -20.97 -4.49 -2.40
C ASN A 221 -20.88 -3.94 -3.83
N GLU A 222 -21.24 -4.73 -4.85
CA GLU A 222 -21.17 -4.36 -6.26
C GLU A 222 -22.57 -4.48 -6.89
N VAL A 223 -23.19 -3.33 -7.20
CA VAL A 223 -24.44 -3.27 -7.95
C VAL A 223 -24.13 -2.89 -9.39
N ALA A 224 -24.16 -3.86 -10.31
CA ALA A 224 -24.01 -3.58 -11.74
C ALA A 224 -25.32 -3.02 -12.30
N ALA A 225 -25.31 -1.76 -12.74
CA ALA A 225 -26.39 -1.19 -13.54
C ALA A 225 -26.12 -1.48 -15.03
N ILE A 226 -27.01 -2.24 -15.69
CA ILE A 226 -26.96 -2.45 -17.14
C ILE A 226 -27.72 -1.28 -17.78
N ILE A 227 -26.99 -0.33 -18.35
CA ILE A 227 -27.56 0.77 -19.14
C ILE A 227 -27.47 0.36 -20.62
N HIS A 228 -28.62 0.16 -21.27
CA HIS A 228 -28.66 -0.07 -22.71
C HIS A 228 -28.66 1.27 -23.44
N GLY A 229 -27.51 1.62 -24.02
CA GLY A 229 -27.31 2.77 -24.90
C GLY A 229 -25.85 2.82 -25.31
N ASP A 230 -25.55 3.11 -26.58
CA ASP A 230 -24.26 2.89 -27.26
C ASP A 230 -23.08 3.75 -26.80
N ARG A 231 -22.97 4.08 -25.50
CA ARG A 231 -21.80 4.74 -24.92
C ARG A 231 -21.41 4.05 -23.63
N VAL A 232 -20.63 2.99 -23.81
CA VAL A 232 -19.91 2.28 -22.74
C VAL A 232 -18.98 3.26 -22.04
N TRP A 233 -19.29 3.59 -20.79
CA TRP A 233 -18.27 4.02 -19.83
C TRP A 233 -18.24 3.00 -18.69
N THR A 234 -17.18 2.21 -18.69
CA THR A 234 -16.77 1.35 -17.59
C THR A 234 -16.47 2.20 -16.35
N PHE A 235 -17.34 2.18 -15.34
CA PHE A 235 -17.02 2.70 -14.00
C PHE A 235 -17.59 1.81 -12.90
N PHE A 236 -16.87 0.73 -12.59
CA PHE A 236 -16.95 0.03 -11.30
C PHE A 236 -15.55 -0.43 -10.92
N ALA A 237 -14.73 0.51 -10.45
CA ALA A 237 -13.48 0.24 -9.74
C ALA A 237 -12.94 1.50 -9.03
N SER A 238 -13.75 2.28 -8.30
CA SER A 238 -13.19 3.33 -7.43
C SER A 238 -14.21 3.93 -6.47
N SER A 239 -14.39 3.34 -5.29
CA SER A 239 -15.12 4.01 -4.19
C SER A 239 -14.27 4.20 -2.92
N VAL A 240 -13.16 3.48 -2.79
CA VAL A 240 -12.20 3.66 -1.67
C VAL A 240 -10.93 4.38 -2.13
N THR A 241 -10.43 4.09 -3.34
CA THR A 241 -9.22 4.71 -3.89
C THR A 241 -9.43 6.16 -4.35
N THR A 242 -10.59 6.51 -4.90
CA THR A 242 -10.92 7.91 -5.24
C THR A 242 -11.14 8.78 -4.02
N LYS A 243 -11.85 8.31 -2.99
CA LYS A 243 -12.05 9.10 -1.76
C LYS A 243 -10.73 9.36 -1.02
N LEU A 244 -9.86 8.34 -0.92
CA LEU A 244 -8.52 8.53 -0.37
C LEU A 244 -7.67 9.45 -1.27
N ALA A 245 -7.71 9.29 -2.59
CA ALA A 245 -6.92 10.12 -3.50
C ALA A 245 -7.39 11.58 -3.50
N THR A 246 -8.69 11.85 -3.49
CA THR A 246 -9.22 13.22 -3.41
C THR A 246 -8.91 13.84 -2.05
N SER A 247 -9.07 13.10 -0.95
CA SER A 247 -8.69 13.60 0.38
C SER A 247 -7.18 13.83 0.51
N PHE A 248 -6.35 12.97 -0.09
CA PHE A 248 -4.89 13.12 -0.08
C PHE A 248 -4.43 14.30 -0.93
N VAL A 249 -5.05 14.52 -2.10
CA VAL A 249 -4.78 15.69 -2.95
C VAL A 249 -5.22 16.97 -2.24
N ILE A 250 -6.41 16.99 -1.61
CA ILE A 250 -6.88 18.13 -0.82
C ILE A 250 -5.93 18.40 0.36
N PHE A 251 -5.47 17.36 1.06
CA PHE A 251 -4.51 17.49 2.14
C PHE A 251 -3.17 18.08 1.67
N ILE A 252 -2.64 17.62 0.53
CA ILE A 252 -1.42 18.18 -0.06
C ILE A 252 -1.63 19.66 -0.43
N LEU A 253 -2.76 20.01 -1.07
CA LEU A 253 -3.05 21.39 -1.47
C LEU A 253 -3.22 22.32 -0.26
N LEU A 254 -3.89 21.87 0.80
CA LEU A 254 -4.02 22.63 2.04
C LEU A 254 -2.67 22.77 2.76
N SER A 255 -1.87 21.71 2.77
CA SER A 255 -0.53 21.74 3.38
C SER A 255 0.42 22.67 2.63
N THR A 256 0.42 22.67 1.29
CA THR A 256 1.27 23.55 0.50
C THR A 256 0.79 25.00 0.59
N SER A 257 -0.53 25.23 0.57
CA SER A 257 -1.11 26.56 0.76
C SER A 257 -0.75 27.15 2.13
N LEU A 258 -0.86 26.34 3.21
CA LEU A 258 -0.47 26.76 4.55
C LEU A 258 1.03 27.06 4.65
N PHE A 259 1.88 26.23 4.02
CA PHE A 259 3.32 26.47 3.98
C PHE A 259 3.68 27.77 3.26
N ILE A 260 3.06 28.04 2.10
CA ILE A 260 3.24 29.29 1.36
C ILE A 260 2.80 30.48 2.21
N TYR A 261 1.65 30.38 2.89
CA TYR A 261 1.16 31.43 3.79
C TYR A 261 2.16 31.73 4.91
N ILE A 262 2.69 30.70 5.58
CA ILE A 262 3.70 30.85 6.63
C ILE A 262 4.98 31.51 6.07
N MET A 263 5.46 31.08 4.90
CA MET A 263 6.64 31.70 4.27
C MET A 263 6.41 33.18 3.90
N MET A 264 5.23 33.52 3.38
CA MET A 264 4.87 34.90 3.05
C MET A 264 4.79 35.78 4.30
N THR A 265 4.18 35.29 5.39
CA THR A 265 4.14 36.03 6.68
C THR A 265 5.53 36.22 7.28
N HIS A 266 6.39 35.21 7.20
CA HIS A 266 7.76 35.31 7.69
C HIS A 266 8.59 36.31 6.85
N LEU A 267 8.38 36.31 5.52
CA LEU A 267 9.01 37.28 4.62
C LEU A 267 8.53 38.71 4.88
N SER A 268 7.22 38.91 5.11
CA SER A 268 6.69 40.24 5.44
C SER A 268 7.23 40.75 6.77
N ILE A 269 7.38 39.88 7.77
CA ILE A 269 7.98 40.23 9.06
C ILE A 269 9.45 40.63 8.86
N TYR A 270 10.24 39.83 8.14
CA TYR A 270 11.63 40.18 7.85
C TYR A 270 11.77 41.50 7.10
N LEU A 271 10.93 41.75 6.09
CA LEU A 271 10.97 42.99 5.33
C LEU A 271 10.59 44.19 6.20
N SER A 272 9.60 44.04 7.07
CA SER A 272 9.22 45.10 8.02
C SER A 272 10.35 45.44 9.00
N ILE A 273 11.05 44.43 9.53
CA ILE A 273 12.19 44.63 10.42
C ILE A 273 13.33 45.31 9.65
N TYR A 274 13.68 44.81 8.47
CA TYR A 274 14.74 45.38 7.65
C TYR A 274 14.46 46.84 7.28
N LEU A 275 13.22 47.15 6.87
CA LEU A 275 12.80 48.50 6.54
C LEU A 275 12.83 49.41 7.78
N SER A 276 12.41 48.92 8.94
CA SER A 276 12.45 49.70 10.18
C SER A 276 13.90 50.07 10.59
N ILE A 277 14.84 49.12 10.44
CA ILE A 277 16.27 49.36 10.72
C ILE A 277 16.83 50.36 9.71
N TYR A 278 16.53 50.18 8.43
CA TYR A 278 16.99 51.08 7.37
C TYR A 278 16.48 52.51 7.58
N LEU A 279 15.18 52.68 7.87
CA LEU A 279 14.60 53.99 8.18
C LEU A 279 15.23 54.61 9.42
N SER A 280 15.47 53.82 10.47
CA SER A 280 16.12 54.31 11.69
C SER A 280 17.52 54.85 11.41
N ILE A 281 18.32 54.15 10.60
CA ILE A 281 19.66 54.60 10.22
C ILE A 281 19.58 55.88 9.36
N PHE A 282 18.73 55.87 8.33
CA PHE A 282 18.57 57.00 7.41
C PHE A 282 18.07 58.27 8.11
N LEU A 283 17.13 58.14 9.06
CA LEU A 283 16.60 59.27 9.84
C LEU A 283 17.59 59.80 10.90
N THR A 284 18.58 59.00 11.30
CA THR A 284 19.62 59.41 12.25
C THR A 284 20.72 60.23 11.57
N ASP A 285 20.92 60.08 10.26
CA ASP A 285 22.03 60.69 9.51
C ASP A 285 21.67 62.03 8.83
N LYS A 286 20.38 62.41 8.80
CA LYS A 286 19.92 63.67 8.16
C LYS A 286 19.61 64.79 9.18
N THR A 287 20.10 66.00 8.90
CA THR A 287 19.72 67.25 9.56
C THR A 287 18.28 67.67 9.17
N GLU A 288 17.58 68.42 10.04
CA GLU A 288 16.12 68.65 9.95
C GLU A 288 15.62 69.20 8.60
N ASP A 289 16.44 69.98 7.89
CA ASP A 289 16.06 70.57 6.59
C ASP A 289 15.98 69.56 5.44
N ASP A 290 16.80 68.50 5.43
CA ASP A 290 16.83 67.48 4.36
C ASP A 290 15.74 66.41 4.50
N LYS A 291 15.00 66.40 5.62
CA LYS A 291 13.95 65.42 5.91
C LYS A 291 12.62 65.80 5.24
N ALA A 292 12.32 67.09 5.13
CA ALA A 292 11.03 67.57 4.62
C ALA A 292 10.82 67.29 3.11
N GLU A 293 11.89 67.35 2.32
CA GLU A 293 11.83 67.20 0.86
C GLU A 293 11.67 65.73 0.42
N ASP A 294 12.31 64.79 1.11
CA ASP A 294 12.22 63.35 0.81
C ASP A 294 10.89 62.71 1.24
N PHE A 295 10.29 63.16 2.35
CA PHE A 295 8.97 62.68 2.77
C PHE A 295 7.88 63.02 1.75
N ALA A 296 8.01 64.16 1.05
CA ALA A 296 7.10 64.54 -0.03
C ALA A 296 7.25 63.63 -1.27
N GLN A 297 8.47 63.19 -1.60
CA GLN A 297 8.71 62.28 -2.73
C GLN A 297 8.26 60.84 -2.43
N LEU A 298 8.44 60.34 -1.20
CA LEU A 298 8.05 58.97 -0.84
C LEU A 298 6.51 58.79 -0.81
N ALA A 299 5.76 59.83 -0.42
CA ALA A 299 4.30 59.82 -0.48
C ALA A 299 3.75 59.79 -1.91
N ALA A 300 4.45 60.40 -2.88
CA ALA A 300 4.06 60.41 -4.29
C ALA A 300 4.24 59.04 -4.97
N VAL A 301 5.25 58.27 -4.57
CA VAL A 301 5.50 56.91 -5.12
C VAL A 301 4.50 55.89 -4.58
N SER A 302 4.01 56.04 -3.34
CA SER A 302 3.08 55.10 -2.73
C SER A 302 1.64 55.19 -3.29
N PHE A 303 1.21 56.36 -3.78
CA PHE A 303 -0.13 56.52 -4.38
C PHE A 303 -0.24 55.99 -5.82
N SER A 304 0.88 55.81 -6.52
CA SER A 304 0.90 55.41 -7.94
C SER A 304 0.87 53.89 -8.14
N GLY A 305 1.14 53.09 -7.09
CA GLY A 305 1.22 51.62 -7.16
C GLY A 305 -0.02 50.87 -6.69
N LEU A 306 -1.09 51.57 -6.27
CA LEU A 306 -2.30 50.96 -5.70
C LEU A 306 -3.53 50.97 -6.65
N ILE A 307 -3.34 51.38 -7.90
CA ILE A 307 -4.37 51.31 -8.96
C ILE A 307 -3.79 50.55 -10.16
N LEU A 308 -3.72 49.23 -10.04
CA LEU A 308 -3.73 48.27 -11.16
C LEU A 308 -4.09 46.88 -10.65
#